data_AF-A0A5S3VUY2-F1
#
_entry.id   AF-A0A5S3VUY2-F1
#
_cell.length_a   1.000
_cell.length_b   1.000
_cell.length_c   1.000
_cell.angle_alpha   90.00
_cell.angle_beta   90.00
_cell.angle_gamma   90.00
#
_symmetry.space_group_name_H-M   'P 1'
#
loop_
_entity.id
_entity.type
_entity.pdbx_description
1 polymer ?
#
loop_
_entity_poly.entity_id
_entity_poly.type
_entity_poly.pdbx_seq_one_letter_code
_entity_poly.pdbx_strand_id
1 'polypeptide(L)'
;PGVGPIGLKSHLEEFMPNHSVINVPGTTEGNGAVSAAPYGSAAILPISWAYITMMGSEGLKQATEMAIVNANYLTDKLSEHYPILYRG
;
A
#
# COMPACT_ATOMS: atom_id res chain seq x y z
N PRO A 1 9.94 8.47 5.90
CA PRO A 1 8.50 8.59 6.24
C PRO A 1 7.71 7.51 5.49
N GLY A 2 6.53 7.13 5.97
CA GLY A 2 5.64 6.17 5.30
C GLY A 2 4.24 6.76 5.11
N VAL A 3 3.47 6.21 4.17
CA VAL A 3 2.04 6.49 3.99
C VAL A 3 1.30 5.17 3.88
N GLY A 4 0.19 5.02 4.60
CA GLY A 4 -0.69 3.84 4.54
C GLY A 4 -2.07 4.21 4.04
N PRO A 5 -2.27 4.41 2.73
CA PRO A 5 -3.61 4.69 2.18
C PRO A 5 -4.50 3.45 2.35
N ILE A 6 -5.79 3.68 2.63
CA ILE A 6 -6.80 2.62 2.74
C ILE A 6 -7.71 2.64 1.52
N GLY A 7 -7.91 1.48 0.89
CA GLY A 7 -8.94 1.26 -0.12
C GLY A 7 -10.19 0.68 0.54
N LEU A 8 -11.35 1.25 0.25
CA LEU A 8 -12.64 0.83 0.83
C LEU A 8 -13.51 0.13 -0.22
N LYS A 9 -14.38 -0.77 0.24
CA LYS A 9 -15.52 -1.21 -0.56
C LYS A 9 -16.64 -0.17 -0.43
N SER A 10 -17.53 -0.11 -1.42
CA SER A 10 -18.54 0.96 -1.54
C SER A 10 -19.41 1.17 -0.30
N HIS A 11 -19.81 0.08 0.38
CA HIS A 11 -20.60 0.16 1.61
C HIS A 11 -19.87 0.82 2.80
N LEU A 12 -18.57 1.10 2.68
CA LEU A 12 -17.77 1.78 3.70
C LEU A 12 -17.43 3.24 3.34
N GLU A 13 -17.76 3.71 2.13
CA GLU A 13 -17.37 5.04 1.65
C GLU A 13 -17.88 6.16 2.57
N GLU A 14 -19.09 6.02 3.13
CA GLU A 14 -19.69 7.00 4.03
C GLU A 14 -18.90 7.19 5.35
N PHE A 15 -18.06 6.21 5.72
CA PHE A 15 -17.23 6.24 6.93
C PHE A 15 -15.79 6.71 6.66
N MET A 16 -15.48 7.17 5.45
CA MET A 16 -14.14 7.62 5.10
C MET A 16 -13.71 8.83 5.96
N PRO A 17 -12.47 8.87 6.48
CA PRO A 17 -11.99 10.02 7.23
C PRO A 17 -12.07 11.32 6.42
N ASN A 18 -12.45 12.40 7.07
CA ASN A 18 -12.43 13.75 6.52
C ASN A 18 -11.43 14.60 7.33
N HIS A 19 -11.46 15.93 7.24
CA HIS A 19 -10.53 16.78 7.95
C HIS A 19 -11.19 18.11 8.37
N SER A 20 -10.84 18.60 9.56
CA SER A 20 -11.52 19.74 10.20
C SER A 20 -11.24 21.11 9.55
N VAL A 21 -10.16 21.22 8.77
CA VAL A 21 -9.72 22.48 8.15
C VAL A 21 -9.97 22.51 6.63
N ILE A 22 -9.86 21.35 5.96
CA ILE A 22 -9.98 21.23 4.51
C ILE A 22 -10.83 19.99 4.24
N ASN A 23 -12.05 20.17 3.73
CA ASN A 23 -12.90 19.03 3.40
C ASN A 23 -12.25 18.18 2.30
N VAL A 24 -12.17 16.87 2.53
CA VAL A 24 -11.62 15.90 1.57
C VAL A 24 -12.72 15.53 0.57
N PRO A 25 -12.53 15.75 -0.75
CA PRO A 25 -13.54 15.43 -1.75
C PRO A 25 -13.92 13.95 -1.73
N GLY A 26 -15.22 13.67 -1.88
CA GLY A 26 -15.76 12.29 -1.87
C GLY A 26 -15.92 11.67 -0.48
N THR A 27 -15.74 12.44 0.59
CA THR A 27 -15.95 12.00 1.98
C THR A 27 -17.16 12.69 2.60
N THR A 28 -17.74 12.07 3.63
CA THR A 28 -18.88 12.63 4.37
C THR A 28 -18.42 13.82 5.21
N GLU A 29 -19.11 14.96 5.09
CA GLU A 29 -18.86 16.12 5.95
C GLU A 29 -19.18 15.78 7.42
N GLY A 30 -18.30 16.22 8.32
CA GLY A 30 -18.40 15.92 9.74
C GLY A 30 -17.66 14.65 10.18
N ASN A 31 -17.17 13.81 9.27
CA ASN A 31 -16.28 12.71 9.64
C ASN A 31 -14.96 13.22 10.23
N GLY A 32 -14.39 12.45 11.17
CA GLY A 32 -13.20 12.84 11.92
C GLY A 32 -11.90 12.78 11.11
N ALA A 33 -10.90 13.52 11.59
CA ALA A 33 -9.53 13.47 11.09
C ALA A 33 -8.72 12.41 11.82
N VAL A 34 -7.96 11.61 11.06
CA VAL A 34 -7.01 10.60 11.59
C VAL A 34 -5.55 11.04 11.47
N SER A 35 -5.31 12.21 10.88
CA SER A 35 -3.98 12.79 10.63
C SER A 35 -4.08 14.31 10.63
N ALA A 36 -2.99 14.99 10.96
CA ALA A 36 -2.96 16.45 11.13
C ALA A 36 -3.08 17.25 9.82
N ALA A 37 -2.82 16.60 8.67
CA ALA A 37 -3.03 17.15 7.34
C ALA A 37 -3.95 16.20 6.55
N PRO A 38 -4.82 16.73 5.66
CA PRO A 38 -5.86 15.94 5.00
C PRO A 38 -5.34 14.75 4.17
N TYR A 39 -4.10 14.84 3.68
CA TYR A 39 -3.43 13.78 2.90
C TYR A 39 -2.13 13.28 3.55
N GLY A 40 -1.95 13.54 4.85
CA GLY A 40 -0.73 13.18 5.57
C GLY A 40 0.53 13.77 4.93
N SER A 41 1.56 12.92 4.72
CA SER A 41 2.82 13.31 4.07
C SER A 41 2.67 13.38 2.53
N ALA A 42 1.83 14.28 2.01
CA ALA A 42 1.46 14.32 0.59
C ALA A 42 2.67 14.43 -0.37
N ALA A 43 3.76 15.08 0.06
CA ALA A 43 4.96 15.28 -0.76
C ALA A 43 5.67 13.99 -1.19
N ILE A 44 5.42 12.85 -0.53
CA ILE A 44 6.04 11.56 -0.89
C ILE A 44 5.15 10.65 -1.74
N LEU A 45 3.87 11.01 -1.95
CA LEU A 45 2.95 10.27 -2.83
C LEU A 45 3.45 10.15 -4.29
N PRO A 46 4.17 11.13 -4.87
CA PRO A 46 4.75 10.98 -6.20
C PRO A 46 5.68 9.79 -6.37
N ILE A 47 6.30 9.27 -5.30
CA ILE A 47 7.18 8.10 -5.36
C ILE A 47 6.39 6.86 -5.78
N SER A 48 5.29 6.55 -5.10
CA SER A 48 4.44 5.41 -5.44
C SER A 48 3.74 5.61 -6.78
N TRP A 49 3.29 6.83 -7.09
CA TRP A 49 2.74 7.17 -8.40
C TRP A 49 3.74 6.87 -9.52
N ALA A 50 4.98 7.35 -9.40
CA ALA A 50 6.02 7.15 -10.40
C ALA A 50 6.36 5.67 -10.58
N TYR A 51 6.44 4.90 -9.49
CA TYR A 51 6.65 3.45 -9.56
C TYR A 51 5.52 2.77 -10.35
N ILE A 52 4.26 3.05 -10.02
CA ILE A 52 3.10 2.45 -10.70
C ILE A 52 3.08 2.82 -12.19
N THR A 53 3.31 4.10 -12.51
CA THR A 53 3.25 4.58 -13.91
C THR A 53 4.40 4.09 -14.77
N MET A 54 5.62 4.02 -14.23
CA MET A 54 6.78 3.52 -14.96
C MET A 54 6.74 2.01 -15.16
N MET A 55 6.28 1.24 -14.16
CA MET A 55 6.24 -0.22 -14.26
C MET A 55 5.08 -0.69 -15.13
N GLY A 56 3.93 0.00 -15.09
CA GLY A 56 2.71 -0.45 -15.74
C GLY A 56 2.19 -1.78 -15.19
N SER A 57 1.11 -2.30 -15.77
CA SER A 57 0.49 -3.55 -15.31
C SER A 57 1.41 -4.76 -15.45
N GLU A 58 2.14 -4.85 -16.55
CA GLU A 58 3.08 -5.94 -16.82
C GLU A 58 4.27 -5.92 -15.86
N GLY A 59 4.91 -4.77 -15.68
CA GLY A 59 6.06 -4.65 -14.78
C GLY A 59 5.67 -4.88 -13.33
N LEU A 60 4.49 -4.43 -12.88
CA LEU A 60 4.00 -4.70 -11.52
C LEU A 60 3.73 -6.20 -11.29
N LYS A 61 3.19 -6.89 -12.31
CA LYS A 61 3.01 -8.34 -12.27
C LYS A 61 4.36 -9.06 -12.18
N GLN A 62 5.30 -8.73 -13.06
CA GLN A 62 6.64 -9.34 -13.09
C GLN A 62 7.41 -9.08 -11.80
N ALA A 63 7.32 -7.87 -11.23
CA ALA A 63 7.96 -7.55 -9.95
C ALA A 63 7.44 -8.45 -8.81
N THR A 64 6.14 -8.75 -8.80
CA THR A 64 5.53 -9.65 -7.82
C THR A 64 5.94 -11.11 -8.05
N GLU A 65 5.93 -11.57 -9.30
CA GLU A 65 6.42 -12.90 -9.67
C GLU A 65 7.87 -13.09 -9.23
N MET A 66 8.73 -12.09 -9.46
CA MET A 66 10.13 -12.18 -9.06
C MET A 66 10.35 -12.10 -7.56
N ALA A 67 9.53 -11.36 -6.82
CA ALA A 67 9.58 -11.39 -5.36
C ALA A 67 9.32 -12.83 -4.84
N ILE A 68 8.34 -13.53 -5.39
CA ILE A 68 8.00 -14.90 -5.02
C ILE A 68 9.12 -15.88 -5.41
N VAL A 69 9.65 -15.78 -6.63
CA VAL A 69 10.74 -16.64 -7.11
C VAL A 69 11.99 -16.45 -6.27
N ASN A 70 12.39 -15.21 -6.00
CA ASN A 70 13.58 -14.91 -5.20
C ASN A 70 13.45 -15.42 -3.76
N ALA A 71 12.28 -15.28 -3.15
CA ALA A 71 12.02 -15.82 -1.82
C ALA A 71 12.09 -17.35 -1.78
N ASN A 72 11.53 -18.03 -2.78
CA ASN A 72 11.57 -19.49 -2.87
C ASN A 72 12.98 -20.01 -3.15
N TYR A 73 13.75 -19.31 -3.99
CA TYR A 73 15.14 -19.64 -4.25
C TYR A 73 15.99 -19.61 -2.97
N LEU A 74 15.86 -18.53 -2.17
CA LEU A 74 16.56 -18.45 -0.89
C LEU A 74 16.08 -19.50 0.11
N THR A 75 14.76 -19.75 0.14
CA THR A 75 14.17 -20.80 0.99
C THR A 75 14.76 -22.17 0.69
N ASP A 76 14.84 -22.54 -0.59
CA ASP A 76 15.43 -23.81 -1.04
C ASP A 76 16.90 -23.91 -0.62
N LYS A 77 17.70 -22.87 -0.94
CA LYS A 77 19.14 -22.84 -0.63
C LYS A 77 19.46 -22.87 0.85
N LEU A 78 18.62 -22.27 1.69
CA LEU A 78 18.86 -22.21 3.13
C LEU A 78 18.22 -23.38 3.89
N SER A 79 17.37 -24.19 3.25
CA SER A 79 16.66 -25.29 3.90
C SER A 79 17.58 -26.40 4.43
N GLU A 80 18.78 -26.54 3.85
CA GLU A 80 19.80 -27.47 4.33
C GLU A 80 20.47 -27.02 5.64
N HIS A 81 20.41 -25.71 5.95
CA HIS A 81 21.09 -25.10 7.09
C HIS A 81 20.12 -24.68 8.20
N TYR A 82 18.89 -24.32 7.84
CA TYR A 82 17.89 -23.80 8.76
C TYR A 82 16.52 -24.42 8.48
N PRO A 83 15.78 -24.84 9.52
CA PRO A 83 14.42 -25.33 9.34
C PRO A 83 13.49 -24.18 8.90
N ILE A 84 12.73 -24.42 7.83
CA ILE A 84 11.70 -23.48 7.38
C ILE A 84 10.44 -23.69 8.22
N LEU A 85 10.07 -22.69 9.02
CA LEU A 85 8.97 -22.81 10.00
C LEU A 85 7.60 -23.02 9.35
N TYR A 86 7.34 -22.32 8.25
CA TYR A 86 6.11 -22.43 7.48
C TYR A 86 6.43 -22.42 6.00
N ARG A 87 5.80 -23.33 5.25
CA ARG A 87 5.82 -23.34 3.79
C ARG A 87 4.38 -23.38 3.31
N GLY A 88 4.07 -22.48 2.36
CA GLY A 88 2.80 -22.48 1.64
C GLY A 88 2.79 -23.50 0.52
#